data_AF-A0A2H9L8D7-F1
#
_entry.id   AF-A0A2H9L8D7-F1
#
_cell.length_a   1.000
_cell.length_b   1.000
_cell.length_c   1.000
_cell.angle_alpha   90.00
_cell.angle_beta   90.00
_cell.angle_gamma   90.00
#
_symmetry.space_group_name_H-M   'P 1'
#
loop_
_entity.id
_entity.type
_entity.pdbx_description
1 polymer ?
#
loop_
_entity_poly.entity_id
_entity_poly.type
_entity_poly.pdbx_seq_one_letter_code
_entity_poly.pdbx_strand_id
1 'polypeptide(L)'
;MKLTKRKEGQGATEYLLILAAVLVVVAIAVYYVTRGVATKPNILLSAQKDGTSIKLVATGGTDSCPAADWQYTVHDNATTETWPAGTAVLSSTTNITLASGLTAGTTYTVRVQHIPSGQYFVPDATITI
;
A
#
# COMPACT_ATOMS: atom_id res chain seq x y z
N MET A 1 -13.59 63.16 -18.54
CA MET A 1 -12.99 62.56 -17.31
C MET A 1 -12.46 61.17 -17.67
N LYS A 2 -11.13 60.99 -17.72
CA LYS A 2 -10.50 59.70 -18.07
C LYS A 2 -10.05 59.02 -16.78
N LEU A 3 -10.65 57.87 -16.44
CA LEU A 3 -10.17 57.00 -15.35
C LEU A 3 -8.94 56.24 -15.82
N THR A 4 -7.76 56.60 -15.32
CA THR A 4 -6.54 55.82 -15.46
C THR A 4 -6.58 54.66 -14.45
N LYS A 5 -6.70 53.42 -14.94
CA LYS A 5 -6.54 52.21 -14.11
C LYS A 5 -5.11 52.16 -13.59
N ARG A 6 -4.92 52.18 -12.26
CA ARG A 6 -3.64 51.85 -11.63
C ARG A 6 -3.30 50.40 -11.97
N LYS A 7 -2.16 50.18 -12.63
CA LYS A 7 -1.49 48.87 -12.64
C LYS A 7 -0.80 48.72 -11.30
N GLU A 8 -1.48 48.12 -10.33
CA GLU A 8 -0.85 47.77 -9.07
C GLU A 8 0.09 46.59 -9.34
N GLY A 9 1.39 46.78 -9.06
CA GLY A 9 2.36 45.70 -9.10
C GLY A 9 1.95 44.67 -8.06
N GLN A 10 1.99 43.40 -8.46
CA GLN A 10 1.61 42.28 -7.63
C GLN A 10 2.35 42.35 -6.28
N GLY A 11 1.61 42.41 -5.18
CA GLY A 11 2.17 42.54 -3.84
C GLY A 11 2.95 41.29 -3.45
N ALA A 12 3.98 41.43 -2.62
CA ALA A 12 4.80 40.31 -2.14
C ALA A 12 3.95 39.13 -1.59
N THR A 13 2.80 39.45 -0.99
CA THR A 13 1.83 38.46 -0.49
C THR A 13 1.17 37.63 -1.60
N GLU A 14 0.87 38.23 -2.74
CA GLU A 14 0.25 37.52 -3.87
C GLU A 14 1.24 36.55 -4.51
N TYR A 15 2.54 36.91 -4.54
CA TYR A 15 3.60 36.00 -4.96
C TYR A 15 3.75 34.80 -4.02
N LEU A 16 3.67 35.03 -2.70
CA LEU A 16 3.72 33.93 -1.73
C LEU A 16 2.52 33.01 -1.85
N LEU A 17 1.32 33.55 -2.11
CA LEU A 17 0.10 32.76 -2.30
C LEU A 17 0.16 31.91 -3.57
N ILE A 18 0.64 32.49 -4.68
CA ILE A 18 0.83 31.73 -5.93
C ILE A 18 1.91 30.66 -5.74
N LEU A 19 3.03 30.99 -5.11
CA LEU A 19 4.10 30.03 -4.84
C LEU A 19 3.61 28.87 -3.97
N ALA A 20 2.86 29.15 -2.91
CA ALA A 20 2.29 28.12 -2.05
C ALA A 20 1.32 27.21 -2.83
N ALA A 21 0.43 27.79 -3.63
CA ALA A 21 -0.49 27.02 -4.47
C ALA A 21 0.24 26.12 -5.47
N VAL A 22 1.29 26.64 -6.12
CA VAL A 22 2.13 25.86 -7.04
C VAL A 22 2.83 24.72 -6.32
N LEU A 23 3.40 24.97 -5.13
CA LEU A 23 4.09 23.92 -4.37
C LEU A 23 3.14 22.79 -3.95
N VAL A 24 1.90 23.11 -3.56
CA VAL A 24 0.88 22.10 -3.24
C VAL A 24 0.55 21.25 -4.47
N VAL A 25 0.31 21.88 -5.63
CA VAL A 25 0.03 21.14 -6.88
C VAL A 25 1.22 20.27 -7.29
N VAL A 26 2.44 20.78 -7.19
CA VAL A 26 3.67 20.02 -7.50
C VAL A 26 3.83 18.85 -6.55
N ALA A 27 3.61 19.03 -5.25
CA ALA A 27 3.70 17.94 -4.26
C ALA A 27 2.70 16.82 -4.57
N ILE A 28 1.46 17.17 -4.94
CA ILE A 28 0.44 16.21 -5.36
C ILE A 28 0.88 15.48 -6.64
N ALA A 29 1.36 16.20 -7.65
CA ALA A 29 1.81 15.60 -8.90
C ALA A 29 2.99 14.64 -8.69
N VAL A 30 3.99 15.04 -7.90
CA VAL A 30 5.13 14.19 -7.54
C VAL A 30 4.65 12.92 -6.85
N TYR A 31 3.75 13.03 -5.87
CA TYR A 31 3.19 11.88 -5.16
C TYR A 31 2.57 10.83 -6.10
N TYR A 32 1.78 11.27 -7.09
CA TYR A 32 1.18 10.35 -8.06
C TYR A 32 2.19 9.76 -9.05
N VAL A 33 3.16 10.55 -9.51
CA VAL A 33 4.21 10.07 -10.42
C VAL A 33 5.12 9.04 -9.73
N THR A 34 5.51 9.30 -8.48
CA THR A 34 6.41 8.41 -7.74
C THR A 34 5.75 7.08 -7.39
N ARG A 35 4.43 7.04 -7.20
CA ARG A 35 3.70 5.78 -6.97
C ARG A 35 3.73 4.86 -8.19
N GLY A 36 3.63 5.40 -9.40
CA GLY A 36 3.70 4.59 -10.63
C GLY A 36 5.08 3.97 -10.94
N VAL A 37 6.14 4.39 -10.25
CA VAL A 37 7.53 3.90 -10.47
C VAL A 37 8.07 3.10 -9.28
N ALA A 38 7.25 2.87 -8.24
CA ALA A 38 7.69 2.10 -7.09
C ALA A 38 7.98 0.65 -7.50
N THR A 39 9.21 0.20 -7.23
CA THR A 39 9.59 -1.19 -7.46
C THR A 39 9.12 -2.04 -6.29
N LYS A 40 8.51 -3.20 -6.54
CA LYS A 40 8.18 -4.15 -5.47
C LYS A 40 9.48 -4.62 -4.80
N PRO A 41 9.59 -4.56 -3.46
CA PRO A 41 10.69 -5.16 -2.73
C PRO A 41 10.91 -6.63 -3.10
N ASN A 42 12.16 -7.07 -3.19
CA ASN A 42 12.53 -8.46 -3.40
C ASN A 42 12.36 -9.28 -2.11
N ILE A 43 11.12 -9.70 -1.86
CA ILE A 43 10.72 -10.56 -0.74
C ILE A 43 9.95 -11.75 -1.32
N LEU A 44 10.36 -12.96 -0.97
CA LEU A 44 9.66 -14.19 -1.33
C LEU A 44 8.87 -14.65 -0.11
N LEU A 45 7.56 -14.78 -0.29
CA LEU A 45 6.61 -15.07 0.77
C LEU A 45 5.69 -16.22 0.35
N SER A 46 5.31 -17.05 1.29
CA SER A 46 4.36 -18.14 1.10
C SER A 46 3.30 -18.09 2.19
N ALA A 47 2.03 -18.19 1.82
CA ALA A 47 0.95 -18.36 2.79
C ALA A 47 0.91 -19.83 3.25
N GLN A 48 0.90 -20.05 4.56
CA GLN A 48 0.92 -21.37 5.17
C GLN A 48 -0.09 -21.45 6.30
N LYS A 49 -0.70 -22.64 6.46
CA LYS A 49 -1.53 -22.96 7.62
C LYS A 49 -0.67 -23.10 8.87
N ASP A 50 -1.15 -22.55 9.97
CA ASP A 50 -0.63 -22.81 11.31
C ASP A 50 -1.79 -22.96 12.30
N GLY A 51 -2.15 -24.21 12.63
CA GLY A 51 -3.35 -24.50 13.42
C GLY A 51 -4.61 -23.94 12.76
N THR A 52 -5.31 -23.06 13.47
CA THR A 52 -6.52 -22.33 12.99
C THR A 52 -6.19 -20.95 12.43
N SER A 53 -4.94 -20.71 12.06
CA SER A 53 -4.44 -19.42 11.57
C SER A 53 -3.75 -19.58 10.22
N ILE A 54 -3.64 -18.46 9.48
CA ILE A 54 -2.83 -18.36 8.27
C ILE A 54 -1.65 -17.44 8.56
N LYS A 55 -0.46 -17.96 8.30
CA LYS A 55 0.80 -17.22 8.40
C LYS A 55 1.38 -16.97 7.02
N LEU A 56 1.98 -15.80 6.89
CA LEU A 56 2.89 -15.48 5.80
C LEU A 56 4.30 -15.85 6.25
N VAL A 57 4.92 -16.77 5.54
CA VAL A 57 6.23 -17.31 5.84
C VAL A 57 7.22 -16.78 4.82
N ALA A 58 8.31 -16.18 5.30
CA ALA A 58 9.39 -15.73 4.45
C ALA A 58 10.18 -16.93 3.93
N THR A 59 10.28 -17.04 2.61
CA THR A 59 10.98 -18.15 1.93
C THR A 59 12.27 -17.68 1.26
N GLY A 60 12.52 -16.37 1.21
CA GLY A 60 13.74 -15.79 0.67
C GLY A 60 13.60 -14.31 0.32
N GLY A 61 14.59 -13.78 -0.39
CA GLY A 61 14.71 -12.36 -0.72
C GLY A 61 15.69 -11.63 0.20
N THR A 62 15.90 -10.35 -0.09
CA THR A 62 16.91 -9.50 0.59
C THR A 62 16.30 -8.24 1.20
N ASP A 63 15.07 -7.90 0.82
CA ASP A 63 14.50 -6.60 1.11
C ASP A 63 13.46 -6.67 2.23
N SER A 64 12.94 -5.51 2.57
CA SER A 64 11.81 -5.35 3.48
C SER A 64 10.76 -4.42 2.88
N CYS A 65 9.49 -4.65 3.20
CA CYS A 65 8.39 -3.77 2.85
C CYS A 65 7.85 -3.13 4.13
N PRO A 66 7.87 -1.79 4.25
CA PRO A 66 7.34 -1.10 5.42
C PRO A 66 5.89 -1.46 5.72
N ALA A 67 5.48 -1.30 6.98
CA ALA A 67 4.07 -1.31 7.33
C ALA A 67 3.31 -0.27 6.49
N ALA A 68 2.05 -0.55 6.17
CA ALA A 68 1.17 0.25 5.30
C ALA A 68 1.58 0.38 3.81
N ASP A 69 2.73 -0.16 3.38
CA ASP A 69 3.11 -0.27 1.95
C ASP A 69 2.70 -1.61 1.32
N TRP A 70 2.06 -2.48 2.09
CA TRP A 70 1.46 -3.71 1.61
C TRP A 70 0.05 -3.87 2.17
N GLN A 71 -0.76 -4.64 1.46
CA GLN A 71 -2.10 -5.02 1.85
C GLN A 71 -2.31 -6.50 1.60
N TYR A 72 -3.30 -7.07 2.28
CA TYR A 72 -3.62 -8.48 2.14
C TYR A 72 -5.11 -8.72 2.23
N THR A 73 -5.54 -9.88 1.75
CA THR A 73 -6.88 -10.40 1.97
C THR A 73 -6.80 -11.87 2.36
N VAL A 74 -7.67 -12.27 3.28
CA VAL A 74 -7.94 -13.65 3.63
C VAL A 74 -9.45 -13.78 3.61
N HIS A 75 -9.99 -14.46 2.60
CA HIS A 75 -11.42 -14.62 2.43
C HIS A 75 -11.74 -16.05 1.97
N ASP A 76 -12.86 -16.57 2.42
CA ASP A 76 -13.48 -17.76 1.84
C ASP A 76 -14.42 -17.35 0.69
N ASN A 77 -15.08 -18.32 0.05
CA ASN A 77 -16.04 -18.03 -1.02
C ASN A 77 -17.34 -17.33 -0.54
N ALA A 78 -17.56 -17.18 0.77
CA ALA A 78 -18.77 -16.62 1.35
C ALA A 78 -18.56 -15.17 1.87
N THR A 79 -17.31 -14.75 2.06
CA THR A 79 -16.95 -13.47 2.67
C THR A 79 -16.64 -12.41 1.61
N THR A 80 -17.02 -11.17 1.92
CA THR A 80 -16.63 -10.03 1.08
C THR A 80 -15.13 -9.77 1.21
N GLU A 81 -14.45 -9.66 0.06
CA GLU A 81 -13.03 -9.35 0.00
C GLU A 81 -12.76 -7.95 0.58
N THR A 82 -11.94 -7.90 1.63
CA THR A 82 -11.44 -6.64 2.20
C THR A 82 -9.91 -6.60 2.09
N TRP A 83 -9.36 -5.40 1.89
CA TRP A 83 -7.93 -5.17 1.69
C TRP A 83 -7.36 -4.25 2.77
N PRO A 84 -7.27 -4.70 4.04
CA PRO A 84 -6.57 -3.95 5.06
C PRO A 84 -5.08 -3.77 4.72
N ALA A 85 -4.56 -2.60 5.06
CA ALA A 85 -3.13 -2.35 5.05
C ALA A 85 -2.43 -3.18 6.14
N GLY A 86 -1.27 -3.72 5.83
CA GLY A 86 -0.46 -4.48 6.77
C GLY A 86 0.10 -3.60 7.89
N THR A 87 0.05 -4.11 9.12
CA THR A 87 0.42 -3.35 10.33
C THR A 87 1.88 -3.53 10.74
N ALA A 88 2.58 -4.50 10.17
CA ALA A 88 3.96 -4.83 10.48
C ALA A 88 4.84 -4.77 9.22
N VAL A 89 6.14 -4.62 9.42
CA VAL A 89 7.13 -4.67 8.33
C VAL A 89 7.21 -6.10 7.82
N LEU A 90 7.04 -6.30 6.51
CA LEU A 90 7.39 -7.56 5.87
C LEU A 90 8.90 -7.60 5.66
N SER A 91 9.52 -8.73 5.97
CA SER A 91 10.93 -8.95 5.68
C SER A 91 11.13 -10.37 5.14
N SER A 92 12.27 -10.60 4.51
CA SER A 92 12.70 -11.93 4.08
C SER A 92 13.10 -12.87 5.22
N THR A 93 12.99 -12.45 6.50
CA THR A 93 13.44 -13.22 7.67
C THR A 93 12.38 -13.43 8.74
N THR A 94 11.24 -12.73 8.68
CA THR A 94 10.21 -12.79 9.71
C THR A 94 8.88 -13.28 9.17
N ASN A 95 8.23 -14.15 9.95
CA ASN A 95 6.89 -14.64 9.64
C ASN A 95 5.82 -13.73 10.28
N ILE A 96 4.69 -13.55 9.60
CA ILE A 96 3.58 -12.70 10.06
C ILE A 96 2.29 -13.52 10.08
N THR A 97 1.48 -13.37 11.13
CA THR A 97 0.14 -13.98 11.16
C THR A 97 -0.84 -13.02 10.49
N LEU A 98 -1.53 -13.47 9.44
CA LEU A 98 -2.48 -12.66 8.67
C LEU A 98 -3.89 -12.71 9.25
N ALA A 99 -4.31 -13.89 9.68
CA ALA A 99 -5.63 -14.15 10.25
C ALA A 99 -5.55 -15.31 11.25
N SER A 100 -6.38 -15.27 12.28
CA SER A 100 -6.46 -16.26 13.35
C SER A 100 -7.91 -16.60 13.67
N GLY A 101 -8.16 -17.78 14.24
CA GLY A 101 -9.51 -18.21 14.60
C GLY A 101 -10.38 -18.54 13.40
N LEU A 102 -9.76 -19.00 12.32
CA LEU A 102 -10.44 -19.43 11.11
C LEU A 102 -11.15 -20.77 11.33
N THR A 103 -12.25 -20.99 10.60
CA THR A 103 -13.08 -22.18 10.72
C THR A 103 -12.36 -23.39 10.13
N ALA A 104 -12.22 -24.46 10.92
CA ALA A 104 -11.64 -25.72 10.45
C ALA A 104 -12.51 -26.37 9.36
N GLY A 105 -11.87 -26.91 8.33
CA GLY A 105 -12.51 -27.47 7.14
C GLY A 105 -12.85 -26.45 6.06
N THR A 106 -12.64 -25.15 6.29
CA THR A 106 -12.90 -24.10 5.31
C THR A 106 -11.65 -23.78 4.50
N THR A 107 -11.82 -23.63 3.19
CA THR A 107 -10.76 -23.18 2.27
C THR A 107 -10.81 -21.66 2.12
N TYR A 108 -9.68 -21.03 2.39
CA TYR A 108 -9.47 -19.59 2.25
C TYR A 108 -8.53 -19.29 1.10
N THR A 109 -8.83 -18.21 0.39
CA THR A 109 -7.96 -17.60 -0.60
C THR A 109 -7.20 -16.46 0.06
N VAL A 110 -5.88 -16.48 -0.11
CA VAL A 110 -4.94 -15.51 0.45
C VAL A 110 -4.24 -14.77 -0.67
N ARG A 111 -4.29 -13.45 -0.62
CA ARG A 111 -3.52 -12.59 -1.50
C ARG A 111 -2.77 -11.54 -0.69
N VAL A 112 -1.58 -11.18 -1.15
CA VAL A 112 -0.73 -10.16 -0.54
C VAL A 112 -0.13 -9.31 -1.66
N GLN A 113 -0.32 -8.00 -1.59
CA GLN A 113 0.04 -7.05 -2.64
C GLN A 113 0.85 -5.89 -2.07
N HIS A 114 1.84 -5.43 -2.82
CA HIS A 114 2.55 -4.18 -2.57
C HIS A 114 1.68 -3.02 -3.06
N ILE A 115 1.27 -2.13 -2.15
CA ILE A 115 0.35 -1.02 -2.46
C ILE A 115 0.96 -0.05 -3.49
N PRO A 116 2.21 0.42 -3.33
CA PRO A 116 2.80 1.36 -4.27
C PRO A 116 2.91 0.82 -5.70
N SER A 117 3.33 -0.43 -5.87
CA SER A 117 3.57 -0.99 -7.22
C SER A 117 2.37 -1.76 -7.79
N GLY A 118 1.38 -2.12 -6.97
CA GLY A 118 0.28 -3.00 -7.35
C GLY A 118 0.71 -4.45 -7.63
N GLN A 119 1.97 -4.82 -7.42
CA GLN A 119 2.45 -6.17 -7.68
C GLN A 119 2.22 -7.08 -6.48
N TYR A 120 1.91 -8.35 -6.77
CA TYR A 120 1.67 -9.34 -5.72
C TYR A 120 2.99 -9.89 -5.14
N PHE A 121 3.02 -10.02 -3.82
CA PHE A 121 3.94 -10.91 -3.12
C PHE A 121 3.40 -12.35 -3.13
N VAL A 122 2.08 -12.49 -2.93
CA VAL A 122 1.35 -13.75 -2.99
C VAL A 122 0.07 -13.49 -3.81
N PRO A 123 -0.09 -14.04 -5.03
CA PRO A 123 -1.20 -13.67 -5.91
C PRO A 123 -2.53 -14.33 -5.51
N ASP A 124 -2.58 -15.66 -5.39
CA ASP A 124 -3.79 -16.44 -5.08
C ASP A 124 -3.38 -17.79 -4.45
N ALA A 125 -3.03 -17.76 -3.16
CA ALA A 125 -2.74 -18.99 -2.43
C ALA A 125 -4.00 -19.54 -1.76
N THR A 126 -4.34 -20.80 -2.03
CA THR A 126 -5.47 -21.48 -1.38
C THR A 126 -4.98 -22.30 -0.20
N ILE A 127 -5.58 -22.06 0.98
CA ILE A 127 -5.21 -22.72 2.23
C ILE A 127 -6.47 -23.26 2.89
N THR A 128 -6.51 -24.57 3.12
CA THR A 128 -7.58 -25.21 3.90
C THR A 128 -7.14 -25.32 5.35
N ILE A 129 -7.95 -24.77 6.26
CA ILE A 129 -7.73 -24.81 7.71
C ILE A 129 -8.19 -26.12 8.29
#